data_AF-A0A4R6QC04-F1
#
_entry.id   AF-A0A4R6QC04-F1
#
_cell.length_a   1.000
_cell.length_b   1.000
_cell.length_c   1.000
_cell.angle_alpha   90.00
_cell.angle_beta   90.00
_cell.angle_gamma   90.00
#
_symmetry.space_group_name_H-M   'P 1'
#
loop_
_entity.id
_entity.type
_entity.pdbx_description
1 polymer ?
#
loop_
_entity_poly.entity_id
_entity_poly.type
_entity_poly.pdbx_seq_one_letter_code
_entity_poly.pdbx_strand_id
1 'polypeptide(L)'
;MQHKAERKVMEDNKAIDVEYTPVKESTNEELAAQANALYESMNKIGYMGLQMASEAGAKLKVVKNRLEHGQWEDWCTKNLTFGLRKANRMMKLSEKTIDENSFFSNPSTLTDIGISKVWMLLSAPEEAAEEVAANPNAPDMTTKEFRAELDRVKTENERLETENLEIAHLKAELDKLKSKPDKSEKLNEEIQNMKDELKKAKQDLMDKDDSDKEKWMEAGRSEAEKNADDSSKEMLESLKESKLEIQRLQKVIDASGNEELVTLKIKAAQLQEDFKACIDSLEQIKSVDPETGAKMDKFIKAILDSMSKAIRKDE
;
A
#
# COMPACT_ATOMS: atom_id res chain seq x y z
N MET A 1 -44.97 -22.39 -75.30
CA MET A 1 -45.42 -21.90 -73.97
C MET A 1 -44.37 -21.04 -73.25
N GLN A 2 -43.07 -21.11 -73.59
CA GLN A 2 -42.03 -20.27 -72.96
C GLN A 2 -42.14 -18.76 -73.25
N HIS A 3 -42.53 -18.35 -74.47
CA HIS A 3 -42.69 -16.91 -74.80
C HIS A 3 -43.83 -16.19 -74.07
N LYS A 4 -44.81 -16.92 -73.51
CA LYS A 4 -45.91 -16.32 -72.74
C LYS A 4 -45.54 -16.16 -71.25
N ALA A 5 -44.54 -16.91 -70.77
CA ALA A 5 -43.99 -16.77 -69.43
C ALA A 5 -43.01 -15.59 -69.36
N GLU A 6 -42.19 -15.37 -70.39
CA GLU A 6 -41.23 -14.24 -70.44
C GLU A 6 -41.93 -12.88 -70.57
N ARG A 7 -43.06 -12.79 -71.30
CA ARG A 7 -43.85 -11.54 -71.36
C ARG A 7 -44.52 -11.18 -70.04
N LYS A 8 -44.87 -12.17 -69.21
CA LYS A 8 -45.47 -11.92 -67.90
C LYS A 8 -44.43 -11.50 -66.86
N VAL A 9 -43.18 -11.93 -67.00
CA VAL A 9 -42.07 -11.51 -66.13
C VAL A 9 -41.59 -10.08 -66.44
N MET A 10 -41.88 -9.55 -67.64
CA MET A 10 -41.57 -8.16 -68.00
C MET A 10 -42.64 -7.12 -67.61
N GLU A 11 -43.87 -7.52 -67.28
CA GLU A 11 -44.95 -6.58 -66.89
C GLU A 11 -45.00 -6.27 -65.38
N ASP A 12 -44.32 -7.06 -64.53
CA ASP A 12 -44.31 -6.86 -63.08
C ASP A 12 -43.08 -6.11 -62.55
N ASN A 13 -42.26 -5.53 -63.43
CA ASN A 13 -41.27 -4.51 -63.07
C ASN A 13 -41.88 -3.10 -63.18
N LYS A 14 -42.99 -2.87 -62.47
CA LYS A 14 -43.33 -1.51 -62.06
C LYS A 14 -42.23 -1.07 -61.13
N ALA A 15 -41.32 -0.24 -61.63
CA ALA A 15 -40.40 0.52 -60.83
C ALA A 15 -41.19 1.08 -59.64
N ILE A 16 -40.91 0.58 -58.45
CA ILE A 16 -41.29 1.25 -57.22
C ILE A 16 -40.47 2.52 -57.29
N ASP A 17 -41.10 3.60 -57.74
CA ASP A 17 -40.58 4.95 -57.60
C ASP A 17 -40.55 5.20 -56.09
N VAL A 18 -39.46 4.74 -55.46
CA VAL A 18 -39.14 5.14 -54.10
C VAL A 18 -38.79 6.60 -54.25
N GLU A 19 -39.78 7.48 -54.05
CA GLU A 19 -39.55 8.91 -53.88
C GLU A 19 -38.42 9.04 -52.86
N TYR A 20 -37.24 9.37 -53.36
CA TYR A 20 -36.12 9.80 -52.56
C TYR A 20 -36.58 11.09 -51.90
N THR A 21 -37.12 10.98 -50.68
CA THR A 21 -37.29 12.13 -49.81
C THR A 21 -35.88 12.58 -49.47
N PRO A 22 -35.44 13.77 -49.93
CA PRO A 22 -34.12 14.27 -49.56
C PRO A 22 -34.06 14.27 -48.04
N VAL A 23 -33.04 13.61 -47.48
CA VAL A 23 -32.71 13.71 -46.06
C VAL A 23 -32.71 15.21 -45.78
N LYS A 24 -33.64 15.67 -44.94
CA LYS A 24 -33.78 17.07 -44.56
C LYS A 24 -32.37 17.55 -44.23
N GLU A 25 -31.81 18.45 -45.05
CA GLU A 25 -30.43 18.94 -44.90
C GLU A 25 -30.32 19.53 -43.50
N SER A 26 -29.91 18.68 -42.56
CA SER A 26 -29.77 19.05 -41.16
C SER A 26 -28.43 19.72 -41.11
N THR A 27 -28.40 20.94 -40.59
CA THR A 27 -27.16 21.65 -40.34
C THR A 27 -26.26 20.80 -39.43
N ASN A 28 -24.95 21.00 -39.48
CA ASN A 28 -24.01 20.27 -38.61
C ASN A 28 -24.38 20.47 -37.14
N GLU A 29 -24.90 21.65 -36.78
CA GLU A 29 -25.38 21.99 -35.45
C GLU A 29 -26.63 21.18 -35.06
N GLU A 30 -27.59 21.00 -35.98
CA GLU A 30 -28.78 20.16 -35.74
C GLU A 30 -28.41 18.67 -35.59
N LEU A 31 -27.47 18.18 -36.41
CA LEU A 31 -26.97 16.81 -36.28
C LEU A 31 -26.22 16.62 -34.94
N ALA A 32 -25.43 17.59 -34.50
CA ALA A 32 -24.77 17.55 -33.20
C ALA A 32 -25.78 17.54 -32.04
N ALA A 33 -26.83 18.35 -32.10
CA ALA A 33 -27.90 18.36 -31.10
C ALA A 33 -28.64 17.01 -31.04
N GLN A 34 -28.93 16.40 -32.20
CA GLN A 34 -29.54 15.07 -32.28
C GLN A 34 -28.62 13.98 -31.69
N ALA A 35 -27.33 14.00 -32.01
CA ALA A 35 -26.36 13.06 -31.47
C ALA A 35 -26.26 13.15 -29.94
N ASN A 36 -26.19 14.36 -29.39
CA ASN A 36 -26.17 14.58 -27.94
C ASN A 36 -27.46 14.09 -27.26
N ALA A 37 -28.63 14.33 -27.86
CA ALA A 37 -29.91 13.84 -27.33
C ALA A 37 -29.99 12.30 -27.31
N LEU A 38 -29.43 11.63 -28.33
CA LEU A 38 -29.32 10.18 -28.37
C LEU A 38 -28.36 9.66 -27.31
N TYR A 39 -27.21 10.33 -27.12
CA TYR A 39 -26.24 10.00 -26.07
C TYR A 39 -26.86 10.11 -24.66
N GLU A 40 -27.56 11.20 -24.36
CA GLU A 40 -28.27 11.33 -23.07
C GLU A 40 -29.34 10.24 -22.88
N SER A 41 -30.06 9.88 -23.95
CA SER A 41 -31.07 8.82 -23.92
C SER A 41 -30.44 7.46 -23.63
N MET A 42 -29.28 7.18 -24.24
CA MET A 42 -28.49 5.98 -23.96
C MET A 42 -28.08 5.90 -22.48
N ASN A 43 -27.59 7.00 -21.90
CA ASN A 43 -27.18 7.05 -20.49
C ASN A 43 -28.37 6.83 -19.54
N LYS A 44 -29.53 7.41 -19.85
CA LYS A 44 -30.78 7.19 -19.09
C LYS A 44 -31.21 5.72 -19.12
N ILE A 45 -31.14 5.06 -20.28
CA ILE A 45 -31.44 3.63 -20.39
C ILE A 45 -30.46 2.79 -19.55
N GLY A 46 -29.16 3.13 -19.57
CA GLY A 46 -28.15 2.51 -18.73
C GLY A 46 -28.46 2.64 -17.24
N TYR A 47 -28.77 3.87 -16.79
CA TYR A 47 -29.19 4.17 -15.42
C TYR A 47 -30.42 3.35 -15.00
N MET A 48 -31.48 3.36 -15.81
CA MET A 48 -32.69 2.57 -15.56
C MET A 48 -32.38 1.08 -15.47
N GLY A 49 -31.50 0.57 -16.34
CA GLY A 49 -31.04 -0.82 -16.29
C GLY A 49 -30.37 -1.19 -14.97
N LEU A 50 -29.54 -0.29 -14.42
CA LEU A 50 -28.91 -0.48 -13.10
C LEU A 50 -29.92 -0.46 -11.96
N GLN A 51 -30.88 0.48 -11.98
CA GLN A 51 -31.96 0.53 -11.00
C GLN A 51 -32.81 -0.74 -11.02
N MET A 52 -33.22 -1.19 -12.20
CA MET A 52 -33.98 -2.43 -12.37
C MET A 52 -33.20 -3.65 -11.85
N ALA A 53 -31.88 -3.69 -12.09
CA ALA A 53 -31.02 -4.75 -11.57
C ALA A 53 -30.93 -4.73 -10.03
N SER A 54 -30.83 -3.54 -9.42
CA SER A 54 -30.86 -3.39 -7.96
C SER A 54 -32.20 -3.84 -7.38
N GLU A 55 -33.33 -3.37 -7.93
CA GLU A 55 -34.66 -3.77 -7.47
C GLU A 55 -34.92 -5.28 -7.62
N ALA A 56 -34.45 -5.88 -8.72
CA ALA A 56 -34.49 -7.33 -8.90
C ALA A 56 -33.70 -8.03 -7.79
N GLY A 57 -32.51 -7.52 -7.45
CA GLY A 57 -31.71 -7.98 -6.32
C GLY A 57 -32.45 -7.93 -4.99
N ALA A 58 -33.13 -6.83 -4.69
CA ALA A 58 -33.92 -6.69 -3.47
C ALA A 58 -35.05 -7.73 -3.39
N LYS A 59 -35.77 -7.96 -4.50
CA LYS A 59 -36.81 -9.00 -4.59
C LYS A 59 -36.22 -10.40 -4.41
N LEU A 60 -35.06 -10.68 -5.02
CA LEU A 60 -34.35 -11.96 -4.88
C LEU A 60 -33.89 -12.20 -3.44
N LYS A 61 -33.45 -11.17 -2.71
CA LYS A 61 -33.14 -11.27 -1.27
C LYS A 61 -34.36 -11.68 -0.45
N VAL A 62 -35.52 -11.07 -0.70
CA VAL A 62 -36.77 -11.44 -0.02
C VAL A 62 -37.14 -12.90 -0.28
N VAL A 63 -37.01 -13.36 -1.53
CA VAL A 63 -37.25 -14.78 -1.87
C VAL A 63 -36.26 -15.68 -1.16
N LYS A 64 -34.96 -15.39 -1.23
CA LYS A 64 -33.90 -16.22 -0.63
C LYS A 64 -34.10 -16.38 0.87
N ASN A 65 -34.55 -15.32 1.57
CA ASN A 65 -34.82 -15.36 3.01
C ASN A 65 -36.05 -16.21 3.39
N ARG A 66 -36.93 -16.53 2.43
CA ARG A 66 -38.12 -17.38 2.65
C ARG A 66 -37.87 -18.85 2.32
N LEU A 67 -36.77 -19.16 1.66
CA LEU A 67 -36.39 -20.53 1.30
C LEU A 67 -35.61 -21.19 2.44
N GLU A 68 -35.72 -22.51 2.53
CA GLU A 68 -34.88 -23.27 3.46
C GLU A 68 -33.41 -23.28 2.99
N HIS A 69 -32.49 -23.50 3.93
CA HIS A 69 -31.07 -23.61 3.60
C HIS A 69 -30.84 -24.68 2.52
N GLY A 70 -30.07 -24.34 1.49
CA GLY A 70 -29.75 -25.22 0.37
C GLY A 70 -30.72 -25.18 -0.83
N GLN A 71 -31.92 -24.59 -0.69
CA GLN A 71 -32.90 -24.57 -1.79
C GLN A 71 -32.69 -23.45 -2.81
N TRP A 72 -31.81 -22.49 -2.52
CA TRP A 72 -31.65 -21.26 -3.33
C TRP A 72 -31.25 -21.55 -4.78
N GLU A 73 -30.29 -22.44 -4.99
CA GLU A 73 -29.74 -22.74 -6.33
C GLU A 73 -30.76 -23.45 -7.22
N ASP A 74 -31.43 -24.46 -6.68
CA ASP A 74 -32.52 -25.17 -7.36
C ASP A 74 -33.68 -24.24 -7.70
N TRP A 75 -34.05 -23.36 -6.75
CA TRP A 75 -35.11 -22.39 -6.95
C TRP A 75 -34.75 -21.42 -8.09
N CYS A 76 -33.53 -20.89 -8.11
CA CYS A 76 -33.06 -20.03 -9.19
C CYS A 76 -33.17 -20.71 -10.56
N THR A 77 -32.69 -21.95 -10.64
CA THR A 77 -32.68 -22.72 -11.89
C THR A 77 -34.09 -22.98 -12.44
N LYS A 78 -35.07 -23.20 -11.56
CA LYS A 78 -36.46 -23.49 -11.94
C LYS A 78 -37.28 -22.24 -12.25
N ASN A 79 -37.01 -21.11 -11.58
CA ASN A 79 -37.91 -19.95 -11.58
C ASN A 79 -37.37 -18.73 -12.31
N LEU A 80 -36.06 -18.66 -12.58
CA LEU A 80 -35.44 -17.49 -13.23
C LEU A 80 -35.09 -17.80 -14.69
N THR A 81 -35.23 -16.78 -15.55
CA THR A 81 -34.78 -16.83 -16.95
C THR A 81 -33.28 -16.52 -17.09
N PHE A 82 -32.57 -16.37 -15.98
CA PHE A 82 -31.16 -16.03 -15.91
C PHE A 82 -30.46 -16.85 -14.81
N GLY A 83 -29.16 -17.08 -14.99
CA GLY A 83 -28.39 -17.93 -14.10
C GLY A 83 -28.13 -17.34 -12.71
N LEU A 84 -27.84 -18.24 -11.76
CA LEU A 84 -27.50 -17.96 -10.36
C LEU A 84 -26.47 -16.82 -10.19
N ARG A 85 -25.43 -16.78 -11.05
CA ARG A 85 -24.40 -15.74 -10.99
C ARG A 85 -24.97 -14.33 -11.19
N LYS A 86 -25.93 -14.16 -12.10
CA LYS A 86 -26.60 -12.86 -12.31
C LYS A 86 -27.49 -12.52 -11.12
N ALA A 87 -28.22 -13.49 -10.58
CA ALA A 87 -29.04 -13.32 -9.38
C ALA A 87 -28.21 -12.81 -8.18
N ASN A 88 -27.10 -13.49 -7.88
CA ASN A 88 -26.22 -13.12 -6.77
C ASN A 88 -25.59 -11.72 -6.96
N ARG A 89 -25.21 -11.37 -8.20
CA ARG A 89 -24.70 -10.02 -8.53
C ARG A 89 -25.75 -8.93 -8.30
N MET A 90 -26.98 -9.15 -8.75
CA MET A 90 -28.09 -8.22 -8.51
C MET A 90 -28.37 -8.04 -7.02
N MET A 91 -28.37 -9.13 -6.24
CA MET A 91 -28.54 -9.05 -4.79
C MET A 91 -27.42 -8.23 -4.13
N LYS A 92 -26.16 -8.46 -4.51
CA LYS A 92 -25.03 -7.69 -3.99
C LYS A 92 -25.11 -6.21 -4.38
N LEU A 93 -25.56 -5.90 -5.60
CA LEU A 93 -25.79 -4.52 -6.04
C LEU A 93 -26.91 -3.87 -5.21
N SER A 94 -27.99 -4.60 -4.93
CA SER A 94 -29.08 -4.11 -4.09
C SER A 94 -28.63 -3.79 -2.66
N GLU A 95 -27.69 -4.56 -2.11
CA GLU A 95 -27.11 -4.29 -0.80
C GLU A 95 -26.30 -3.00 -0.81
N LYS A 96 -25.41 -2.86 -1.79
CA LYS A 96 -24.53 -1.70 -1.90
C LYS A 96 -25.29 -0.41 -2.23
N THR A 97 -26.35 -0.48 -3.03
CA THR A 97 -27.16 0.72 -3.35
C THR A 97 -27.99 1.25 -2.18
N ILE A 98 -28.29 0.43 -1.16
CA ILE A 98 -29.02 0.85 0.04
C ILE A 98 -28.07 1.48 1.08
N ASP A 99 -26.79 1.09 1.06
CA ASP A 99 -25.78 1.64 1.94
C ASP A 99 -25.38 3.05 1.49
N GLU A 100 -25.80 4.07 2.23
CA GLU A 100 -25.55 5.48 1.90
C GLU A 100 -24.05 5.83 1.82
N ASN A 101 -23.19 5.06 2.50
CA ASN A 101 -21.74 5.25 2.46
C ASN A 101 -21.08 4.49 1.30
N SER A 102 -21.84 3.69 0.55
CA SER A 102 -21.30 2.93 -0.56
C SER A 102 -21.09 3.81 -1.79
N PHE A 103 -19.99 3.56 -2.51
CA PHE A 103 -19.74 4.11 -3.83
C PHE A 103 -20.88 3.79 -4.82
N PHE A 104 -21.57 2.65 -4.66
CA PHE A 104 -22.68 2.24 -5.53
C PHE A 104 -24.01 2.91 -5.19
N SER A 105 -24.10 3.69 -4.10
CA SER A 105 -25.32 4.39 -3.68
C SER A 105 -25.79 5.44 -4.69
N ASN A 106 -24.87 5.96 -5.51
CA ASN A 106 -25.15 6.91 -6.57
C ASN A 106 -24.98 6.28 -7.96
N PRO A 107 -26.04 5.74 -8.59
CA PRO A 107 -25.91 5.06 -9.88
C PRO A 107 -25.59 6.02 -11.05
N SER A 108 -25.65 7.34 -10.85
CA SER A 108 -25.30 8.32 -11.90
C SER A 108 -23.81 8.30 -12.25
N THR A 109 -22.93 7.93 -11.32
CA THR A 109 -21.48 7.77 -11.58
C THR A 109 -21.14 6.51 -12.37
N LEU A 110 -22.12 5.63 -12.58
CA LEU A 110 -21.97 4.32 -13.20
C LEU A 110 -22.62 4.22 -14.58
N THR A 111 -23.32 5.27 -15.04
CA THR A 111 -24.11 5.22 -16.29
C THR A 111 -23.23 4.96 -17.50
N ASP A 112 -22.06 5.59 -17.53
CA ASP A 112 -21.16 5.59 -18.70
C ASP A 112 -20.19 4.40 -18.67
N ILE A 113 -20.12 3.70 -17.53
CA ILE A 113 -19.29 2.51 -17.32
C ILE A 113 -19.93 1.27 -17.96
N GLY A 114 -21.27 1.22 -17.99
CA GLY A 114 -22.02 0.09 -18.53
C GLY A 114 -22.04 -1.14 -17.61
N ILE A 115 -23.13 -1.90 -17.69
CA ILE A 115 -23.48 -2.91 -16.67
C ILE A 115 -22.45 -4.03 -16.48
N SER A 116 -21.74 -4.41 -17.55
CA SER A 116 -20.70 -5.46 -17.49
C SER A 116 -19.52 -5.05 -16.61
N LYS A 117 -19.09 -3.78 -16.70
CA LYS A 117 -17.99 -3.23 -15.92
C LYS A 117 -18.45 -2.93 -14.48
N VAL A 118 -19.71 -2.52 -14.29
CA VAL A 118 -20.31 -2.41 -12.93
C VAL A 118 -20.24 -3.74 -12.18
N TRP A 119 -20.44 -4.89 -12.85
CA TRP A 119 -20.26 -6.20 -12.20
C TRP A 119 -18.81 -6.49 -11.80
N MET A 120 -17.83 -5.92 -12.51
CA MET A 120 -16.42 -6.05 -12.18
C MET A 120 -16.08 -5.20 -10.98
N LEU A 121 -16.53 -3.94 -10.96
CA LEU A 121 -16.43 -3.04 -9.81
C LEU A 121 -17.04 -3.67 -8.56
N LEU A 122 -18.24 -4.24 -8.67
CA LEU A 122 -18.92 -4.91 -7.55
C LEU A 122 -18.17 -6.14 -7.04
N SER A 123 -17.24 -6.71 -7.81
CA SER A 123 -16.42 -7.85 -7.40
C SER A 123 -15.09 -7.43 -6.76
N ALA A 124 -14.77 -6.13 -6.75
CA ALA A 124 -13.55 -5.57 -6.17
C ALA A 124 -13.80 -4.98 -4.77
N PRO A 125 -12.72 -4.70 -4.00
CA PRO A 125 -12.75 -3.74 -2.90
C PRO A 125 -13.34 -2.40 -3.37
N GLU A 126 -14.00 -1.71 -2.46
CA GLU A 126 -14.81 -0.53 -2.80
C GLU A 126 -13.94 0.67 -3.15
N GLU A 127 -12.81 0.80 -2.45
CA GLU A 127 -11.76 1.80 -2.67
C GLU A 127 -11.20 1.68 -4.09
N ALA A 128 -10.86 0.45 -4.51
CA ALA A 128 -10.40 0.18 -5.87
C ALA A 128 -11.48 0.40 -6.92
N ALA A 129 -12.74 0.11 -6.58
CA ALA A 129 -13.87 0.32 -7.49
C ALA A 129 -14.11 1.82 -7.74
N GLU A 130 -14.05 2.63 -6.69
CA GLU A 130 -14.20 4.09 -6.78
C GLU A 130 -13.07 4.72 -7.59
N GLU A 131 -11.81 4.36 -7.31
CA GLU A 131 -10.64 4.91 -8.02
C GLU A 131 -10.68 4.60 -9.52
N VAL A 132 -11.02 3.37 -9.89
CA VAL A 132 -11.12 2.97 -11.30
C VAL A 132 -12.29 3.65 -11.98
N ALA A 133 -13.42 3.83 -11.29
CA ALA A 133 -14.57 4.52 -11.84
C ALA A 133 -14.34 6.03 -12.00
N ALA A 134 -13.49 6.64 -11.17
CA ALA A 134 -13.09 8.04 -11.26
C ALA A 134 -12.14 8.31 -12.45
N ASN A 135 -11.56 7.28 -13.07
CA ASN A 135 -10.73 7.42 -14.25
C ASN A 135 -11.57 7.93 -15.44
N PRO A 136 -11.26 9.10 -16.03
CA PRO A 136 -12.04 9.66 -17.14
C PRO A 136 -12.11 8.74 -18.38
N ASN A 137 -11.13 7.85 -18.56
CA ASN A 137 -11.08 6.91 -19.67
C ASN A 137 -11.82 5.58 -19.38
N ALA A 138 -12.33 5.37 -18.17
CA ALA A 138 -13.04 4.14 -17.78
C ALA A 138 -14.24 3.76 -18.69
N PRO A 139 -15.07 4.72 -19.17
CA PRO A 139 -16.14 4.42 -20.13
C PRO A 139 -15.62 3.81 -21.43
N ASP A 140 -14.48 4.30 -21.93
CA ASP A 140 -13.93 3.92 -23.24
C ASP A 140 -13.04 2.68 -23.20
N MET A 141 -12.56 2.29 -22.02
CA MET A 141 -11.77 1.06 -21.85
C MET A 141 -12.54 -0.17 -22.33
N THR A 142 -11.84 -1.06 -23.03
CA THR A 142 -12.35 -2.41 -23.28
C THR A 142 -12.51 -3.17 -21.96
N THR A 143 -13.34 -4.22 -21.95
CA THR A 143 -13.50 -5.08 -20.78
C THR A 143 -12.17 -5.67 -20.28
N LYS A 144 -11.19 -5.88 -21.17
CA LYS A 144 -9.87 -6.39 -20.82
C LYS A 144 -9.01 -5.33 -20.15
N GLU A 145 -8.97 -4.12 -20.70
CA GLU A 145 -8.23 -2.98 -20.11
C GLU A 145 -8.81 -2.58 -18.77
N PHE A 146 -10.13 -2.47 -18.68
CA PHE A 146 -10.82 -2.15 -17.42
C PHE A 146 -10.51 -3.19 -16.33
N ARG A 147 -10.38 -4.47 -16.72
CA ARG A 147 -9.99 -5.53 -15.78
C ARG A 147 -8.57 -5.37 -15.30
N ALA A 148 -7.65 -5.14 -16.23
CA ALA A 148 -6.24 -4.96 -15.92
C ALA A 148 -6.03 -3.74 -15.01
N GLU A 149 -6.75 -2.65 -15.27
CA GLU A 149 -6.71 -1.45 -14.43
C GLU A 149 -7.24 -1.74 -13.02
N LEU A 150 -8.37 -2.43 -12.92
CA LEU A 150 -8.96 -2.81 -11.64
C LEU A 150 -8.06 -3.75 -10.84
N ASP A 151 -7.36 -4.68 -11.49
CA ASP A 151 -6.43 -5.57 -10.82
C ASP A 151 -5.14 -4.84 -10.42
N ARG A 152 -4.65 -3.88 -11.23
CA ARG A 152 -3.52 -3.01 -10.88
C ARG A 152 -3.81 -2.18 -9.62
N VAL A 153 -4.95 -1.50 -9.61
CA VAL A 153 -5.36 -0.63 -8.48
C VAL A 153 -5.54 -1.45 -7.20
N LYS A 154 -6.12 -2.65 -7.28
CA LYS A 154 -6.21 -3.55 -6.11
C LYS A 154 -4.84 -3.89 -5.54
N THR A 155 -3.91 -4.33 -6.39
CA THR A 155 -2.57 -4.70 -5.93
C THR A 155 -1.84 -3.50 -5.33
N GLU A 156 -2.02 -2.31 -5.88
CA GLU A 156 -1.43 -1.10 -5.31
C GLU A 156 -2.06 -0.73 -3.96
N ASN A 157 -3.39 -0.80 -3.84
CA ASN A 157 -4.05 -0.53 -2.56
C ASN A 157 -3.67 -1.55 -1.48
N GLU A 158 -3.56 -2.84 -1.84
CA GLU A 158 -3.05 -3.88 -0.93
C GLU A 158 -1.61 -3.57 -0.50
N ARG A 159 -0.74 -3.14 -1.42
CA ARG A 159 0.65 -2.75 -1.11
C ARG A 159 0.66 -1.55 -0.15
N LEU A 160 -0.07 -0.49 -0.46
CA LEU A 160 -0.15 0.71 0.39
C LEU A 160 -0.73 0.40 1.77
N GLU A 161 -1.72 -0.50 1.87
CA GLU A 161 -2.25 -0.93 3.16
C GLU A 161 -1.18 -1.67 3.99
N THR A 162 -0.41 -2.56 3.38
CA THR A 162 0.70 -3.25 4.08
C THR A 162 1.78 -2.28 4.54
N GLU A 163 2.17 -1.32 3.71
CA GLU A 163 3.15 -0.28 4.07
C GLU A 163 2.62 0.62 5.19
N ASN A 164 1.35 0.99 5.15
CA ASN A 164 0.73 1.79 6.21
C ASN A 164 0.66 1.04 7.55
N LEU A 165 0.39 -0.27 7.53
CA LEU A 165 0.43 -1.10 8.72
C LEU A 165 1.84 -1.22 9.30
N GLU A 166 2.86 -1.34 8.45
CA GLU A 166 4.25 -1.36 8.87
C GLU A 166 4.67 -0.01 9.47
N ILE A 167 4.31 1.10 8.82
CA ILE A 167 4.54 2.45 9.36
C ILE A 167 3.84 2.63 10.72
N ALA A 168 2.60 2.15 10.86
CA ALA A 168 1.88 2.22 12.13
C ALA A 168 2.55 1.39 13.23
N HIS A 169 3.07 0.20 12.90
CA HIS A 169 3.84 -0.64 13.81
C HIS A 169 5.13 0.06 14.26
N LEU A 170 5.92 0.59 13.32
CA LEU A 170 7.16 1.30 13.61
C LEU A 170 6.91 2.57 14.45
N LYS A 171 5.81 3.29 14.20
CA LYS A 171 5.38 4.43 15.02
C LYS A 171 5.04 4.02 16.46
N ALA A 172 4.30 2.92 16.63
CA ALA A 172 3.97 2.42 17.97
C ALA A 172 5.21 1.94 18.75
N GLU A 173 6.19 1.36 18.05
CA GLU A 173 7.47 0.97 18.64
C GLU A 173 8.31 2.17 19.05
N LEU A 174 8.35 3.21 18.20
CA LEU A 174 8.98 4.49 18.51
C LEU A 174 8.37 5.14 19.76
N ASP A 175 7.05 5.15 19.90
CA ASP A 175 6.38 5.74 21.06
C ASP A 175 6.61 4.94 22.35
N LYS A 176 6.70 3.60 22.26
CA LYS A 176 7.11 2.75 23.40
C LYS A 176 8.55 3.01 23.83
N LEU A 177 9.46 3.23 22.89
CA LEU A 177 10.84 3.60 23.22
C LEU A 177 10.92 5.00 23.82
N LYS A 178 10.16 5.96 23.28
CA LYS A 178 10.10 7.35 23.79
C LYS A 178 9.42 7.48 25.15
N SER A 179 8.57 6.53 25.57
CA SER A 179 7.86 6.51 26.86
C SER A 179 8.59 5.76 27.98
N LYS A 180 9.86 5.34 27.77
CA LYS A 180 10.78 4.91 28.82
C LYS A 180 11.53 6.04 29.62
N PRO A 181 11.24 7.36 29.56
CA PRO A 181 12.14 8.39 30.12
C PRO A 181 11.98 8.58 31.64
N ASP A 182 10.98 7.98 32.29
CA ASP A 182 10.75 8.19 33.73
C ASP A 182 11.86 7.60 34.63
N LYS A 183 12.64 6.63 34.12
CA LYS A 183 13.87 6.18 34.79
C LYS A 183 15.09 7.02 34.40
N SER A 184 15.09 7.63 33.22
CA SER A 184 16.22 8.42 32.72
C SER A 184 16.32 9.79 33.39
N GLU A 185 15.20 10.46 33.66
CA GLU A 185 15.22 11.79 34.29
C GLU A 185 15.63 11.69 35.77
N LYS A 186 15.06 10.72 36.50
CA LYS A 186 15.41 10.45 37.91
C LYS A 186 16.87 10.03 38.09
N LEU A 187 17.41 9.18 37.22
CA LEU A 187 18.83 8.80 37.28
C LEU A 187 19.75 9.96 36.91
N ASN A 188 19.35 10.83 35.99
CA ASN A 188 20.17 11.97 35.58
C ASN A 188 20.23 13.03 36.70
N GLU A 189 19.15 13.19 37.48
CA GLU A 189 19.15 13.96 38.72
C GLU A 189 20.06 13.32 39.80
N GLU A 190 20.01 12.01 40.00
CA GLU A 190 20.91 11.29 40.94
C GLU A 190 22.39 11.41 40.52
N ILE A 191 22.69 11.32 39.22
CA ILE A 191 24.05 11.50 38.68
C ILE A 191 24.55 12.93 38.89
N GLN A 192 23.69 13.95 38.72
CA GLN A 192 24.10 15.34 38.98
C GLN A 192 24.33 15.60 40.47
N ASN A 193 23.44 15.11 41.34
CA ASN A 193 23.63 15.22 42.78
C ASN A 193 24.93 14.57 43.24
N MET A 194 25.24 13.35 42.78
CA MET A 194 26.52 12.68 43.08
C MET A 194 27.73 13.47 42.54
N LYS A 195 27.61 14.12 41.38
CA LYS A 195 28.68 14.92 40.78
C LYS A 195 28.96 16.20 41.56
N ASP A 196 27.92 16.84 42.09
CA ASP A 196 28.03 18.01 42.95
C ASP A 196 28.55 17.67 44.35
N GLU A 197 28.17 16.52 44.90
CA GLU A 197 28.76 15.98 46.14
C GLU A 197 30.24 15.67 45.97
N LEU A 198 30.64 15.07 44.85
CA LEU A 198 32.04 14.77 44.54
C LEU A 198 32.86 16.05 44.34
N LYS A 199 32.24 17.12 43.83
CA LYS A 199 32.84 18.45 43.72
C LYS A 199 33.03 19.12 45.08
N LYS A 200 32.04 19.02 45.97
CA LYS A 200 32.17 19.47 47.38
C LYS A 200 33.25 18.69 48.13
N ALA A 201 33.24 17.36 48.03
CA ALA A 201 34.25 16.50 48.66
C ALA A 201 35.68 16.81 48.16
N LYS A 202 35.84 17.12 46.86
CA LYS A 202 37.12 17.59 46.30
C LYS A 202 37.54 18.97 46.82
N GLN A 203 36.59 19.88 47.03
CA GLN A 203 36.85 21.20 47.61
C GLN A 203 37.28 21.08 49.07
N ASP A 204 36.59 20.26 49.87
CA ASP A 204 36.91 20.00 51.28
C ASP A 204 38.26 19.25 51.47
N LEU A 205 38.68 18.47 50.47
CA LEU A 205 40.01 17.84 50.38
C LEU A 205 41.13 18.85 50.08
N MET A 206 40.81 19.97 49.47
CA MET A 206 41.76 21.04 49.13
C MET A 206 42.10 21.90 50.35
N ASP A 207 41.26 21.85 51.39
CA ASP A 207 41.39 22.62 52.65
C ASP A 207 42.02 21.83 53.82
N LYS A 208 42.49 20.58 53.62
CA LYS A 208 43.12 19.74 54.66
C LYS A 208 44.58 19.36 54.36
N ASP A 209 45.41 19.43 55.39
CA ASP A 209 46.88 19.23 55.35
C ASP A 209 47.31 17.81 54.93
N ASP A 210 48.54 17.73 54.40
CA ASP A 210 49.08 16.63 53.57
C ASP A 210 49.19 15.24 54.23
N SER A 211 49.09 15.12 55.55
CA SER A 211 49.26 13.84 56.26
C SER A 211 48.03 12.91 56.21
N ASP A 212 46.83 13.42 55.91
CA ASP A 212 45.59 12.63 55.87
C ASP A 212 45.12 12.30 54.44
N LYS A 213 45.74 12.90 53.42
CA LYS A 213 45.39 12.69 52.00
C LYS A 213 45.63 11.26 51.53
N GLU A 214 46.69 10.60 51.99
CA GLU A 214 47.11 9.31 51.44
C GLU A 214 46.28 8.12 51.97
N LYS A 215 45.84 8.17 53.23
CA LYS A 215 44.93 7.16 53.81
C LYS A 215 43.48 7.27 53.30
N TRP A 216 43.05 8.48 52.94
CA TRP A 216 41.72 8.72 52.37
C TRP A 216 41.65 8.48 50.87
N MET A 217 42.74 8.66 50.12
CA MET A 217 42.81 8.38 48.68
C MET A 217 42.72 6.88 48.37
N GLU A 218 43.28 6.02 49.23
CA GLU A 218 43.20 4.55 49.08
C GLU A 218 41.79 4.03 49.40
N ALA A 219 41.15 4.56 50.46
CA ALA A 219 39.77 4.22 50.83
C ALA A 219 38.75 4.76 49.82
N GLY A 220 38.95 5.99 49.33
CA GLY A 220 38.11 6.62 48.32
C GLY A 220 38.23 5.96 46.93
N ARG A 221 39.42 5.45 46.55
CA ARG A 221 39.58 4.65 45.31
C ARG A 221 38.86 3.31 45.40
N SER A 222 39.01 2.57 46.50
CA SER A 222 38.38 1.25 46.68
C SER A 222 36.84 1.33 46.72
N GLU A 223 36.28 2.41 47.28
CA GLU A 223 34.82 2.63 47.35
C GLU A 223 34.25 3.22 46.03
N ALA A 224 34.98 4.11 45.36
CA ALA A 224 34.56 4.68 44.07
C ALA A 224 34.67 3.68 42.91
N GLU A 225 35.59 2.72 42.99
CA GLU A 225 35.80 1.67 41.98
C GLU A 225 34.81 0.50 42.17
N LYS A 226 34.21 0.34 43.36
CA LYS A 226 33.12 -0.62 43.62
C LYS A 226 31.70 -0.10 43.31
N ASN A 227 31.47 1.21 43.40
CA ASN A 227 30.14 1.81 43.18
C ASN A 227 29.93 2.38 41.76
N ALA A 228 30.98 2.47 40.94
CA ALA A 228 30.86 2.64 39.49
C ALA A 228 30.55 1.28 38.83
N ASP A 229 29.44 0.68 39.26
CA ASP A 229 29.09 -0.72 39.04
C ASP A 229 28.87 -1.04 37.54
N ASP A 230 29.16 -2.28 37.13
CA ASP A 230 28.97 -2.78 35.76
C ASP A 230 27.53 -2.54 35.24
N SER A 231 26.56 -2.48 36.15
CA SER A 231 25.16 -2.15 35.88
C SER A 231 24.96 -0.73 35.32
N SER A 232 25.75 0.28 35.73
CA SER A 232 25.69 1.63 35.16
C SER A 232 26.29 1.70 33.76
N LYS A 233 27.32 0.90 33.46
CA LYS A 233 27.87 0.79 32.10
C LYS A 233 26.92 0.06 31.17
N GLU A 234 26.38 -1.08 31.58
CA GLU A 234 25.36 -1.82 30.81
C GLU A 234 24.13 -0.96 30.51
N MET A 235 23.68 -0.15 31.48
CA MET A 235 22.54 0.73 31.29
C MET A 235 22.83 1.92 30.35
N LEU A 236 24.06 2.47 30.36
CA LEU A 236 24.49 3.49 29.39
C LEU A 236 24.65 2.93 27.97
N GLU A 237 25.16 1.70 27.83
CA GLU A 237 25.25 0.99 26.55
C GLU A 237 23.85 0.75 25.97
N SER A 238 22.92 0.25 26.78
CA SER A 238 21.51 0.05 26.40
C SER A 238 20.79 1.36 26.04
N LEU A 239 21.08 2.46 26.74
CA LEU A 239 20.52 3.78 26.43
C LEU A 239 21.04 4.30 25.08
N LYS A 240 22.33 4.07 24.79
CA LYS A 240 22.97 4.46 23.52
C LYS A 240 22.42 3.65 22.35
N GLU A 241 22.22 2.34 22.53
CA GLU A 241 21.57 1.46 21.56
C GLU A 241 20.12 1.89 21.30
N SER A 242 19.34 2.15 22.35
CA SER A 242 17.95 2.61 22.22
C SER A 242 17.85 3.96 21.49
N LYS A 243 18.79 4.88 21.74
CA LYS A 243 18.86 6.18 21.04
C LYS A 243 19.25 6.04 19.56
N LEU A 244 20.15 5.12 19.23
CA LEU A 244 20.51 4.81 17.84
C LEU A 244 19.32 4.20 17.10
N GLU A 245 18.57 3.31 17.75
CA GLU A 245 17.38 2.69 17.16
C GLU A 245 16.26 3.71 16.91
N ILE A 246 16.02 4.63 17.85
CA ILE A 246 15.10 5.77 17.67
C ILE A 246 15.51 6.61 16.45
N GLN A 247 16.81 6.89 16.28
CA GLN A 247 17.30 7.67 15.13
C GLN A 247 17.20 6.90 13.80
N ARG A 248 17.40 5.58 13.82
CA ARG A 248 17.25 4.71 12.65
C ARG A 248 15.78 4.69 12.20
N LEU A 249 14.86 4.42 13.11
CA LEU A 249 13.42 4.41 12.87
C LEU A 249 12.91 5.78 12.40
N GLN A 250 13.41 6.87 13.00
CA GLN A 250 13.07 8.24 12.58
C GLN A 250 13.53 8.53 11.15
N LYS A 251 14.73 8.08 10.74
CA LYS A 251 15.21 8.23 9.36
C LYS A 251 14.40 7.43 8.36
N VAL A 252 13.89 6.25 8.73
CA VAL A 252 12.99 5.44 7.88
C VAL A 252 11.67 6.19 7.65
N ILE A 253 11.12 6.82 8.69
CA ILE A 253 9.90 7.63 8.60
C ILE A 253 10.12 8.92 7.78
N ASP A 254 11.21 9.66 8.03
CA ASP A 254 11.52 10.91 7.33
C ASP A 254 11.86 10.69 5.85
N ALA A 255 12.29 9.48 5.49
CA ALA A 255 12.62 9.11 4.12
C ALA A 255 11.40 8.76 3.25
N SER A 256 10.19 8.67 3.82
CA SER A 256 8.92 8.35 3.12
C SER A 256 8.50 9.30 1.99
N GLY A 257 9.35 10.27 1.60
CA GLY A 257 9.15 11.16 0.45
C GLY A 257 9.87 10.76 -0.86
N ASN A 258 10.75 9.76 -0.90
CA ASN A 258 11.34 9.25 -2.17
C ASN A 258 11.85 7.79 -2.04
N GLU A 259 10.99 6.86 -2.46
CA GLU A 259 11.05 5.39 -2.31
C GLU A 259 12.35 4.72 -2.80
N GLU A 260 12.91 5.18 -3.93
CA GLU A 260 14.11 4.60 -4.54
C GLU A 260 15.39 4.95 -3.75
N LEU A 261 15.44 6.18 -3.24
CA LEU A 261 16.55 6.70 -2.44
C LEU A 261 16.57 6.08 -1.03
N VAL A 262 15.40 5.75 -0.49
CA VAL A 262 15.25 5.00 0.78
C VAL A 262 15.81 3.60 0.63
N THR A 263 15.38 2.89 -0.41
CA THR A 263 15.80 1.52 -0.69
C THR A 263 17.32 1.41 -0.85
N LEU A 264 17.93 2.36 -1.58
CA LEU A 264 19.37 2.42 -1.74
C LEU A 264 20.10 2.69 -0.42
N LYS A 265 19.58 3.60 0.42
CA LYS A 265 20.20 3.94 1.72
C LYS A 265 20.09 2.82 2.75
N ILE A 266 18.97 2.09 2.78
CA ILE A 266 18.80 0.90 3.62
C ILE A 266 19.80 -0.18 3.20
N LYS A 267 19.88 -0.49 1.91
CA LYS A 267 20.84 -1.48 1.38
C LYS A 267 22.29 -1.06 1.61
N ALA A 268 22.61 0.24 1.52
CA ALA A 268 23.93 0.76 1.83
C ALA A 268 24.29 0.64 3.32
N ALA A 269 23.34 0.89 4.23
CA ALA A 269 23.54 0.73 5.67
C ALA A 269 23.77 -0.75 6.04
N GLN A 270 22.97 -1.66 5.48
CA GLN A 270 23.16 -3.10 5.69
C GLN A 270 24.53 -3.57 5.19
N LEU A 271 24.94 -3.12 4.00
CA LEU A 271 26.25 -3.45 3.43
C LEU A 271 27.41 -2.98 4.34
N GLN A 272 27.29 -1.82 4.99
CA GLN A 272 28.29 -1.34 5.94
C GLN A 272 28.37 -2.20 7.20
N GLU A 273 27.22 -2.63 7.72
CA GLU A 273 27.14 -3.50 8.90
C GLU A 273 27.74 -4.89 8.61
N ASP A 274 27.34 -5.50 7.50
CA ASP A 274 27.85 -6.81 7.07
C ASP A 274 29.37 -6.76 6.80
N PHE A 275 29.84 -5.67 6.19
CA PHE A 275 31.26 -5.48 5.94
C PHE A 275 32.06 -5.36 7.24
N LYS A 276 31.54 -4.62 8.23
CA LYS A 276 32.17 -4.52 9.55
C LYS A 276 32.27 -5.90 10.23
N ALA A 277 31.19 -6.67 10.20
CA ALA A 277 31.19 -8.04 10.74
C ALA A 277 32.22 -8.95 10.05
N CYS A 278 32.42 -8.78 8.74
CA CYS A 278 33.47 -9.48 8.00
C CYS A 278 34.88 -9.08 8.43
N ILE A 279 35.13 -7.81 8.73
CA ILE A 279 36.42 -7.34 9.26
C ILE A 279 36.67 -7.89 10.67
N ASP A 280 35.66 -7.84 11.55
CA ASP A 280 35.77 -8.37 12.91
C ASP A 280 36.09 -9.89 12.88
N SER A 281 35.43 -10.63 11.99
CA SER A 281 35.70 -12.05 11.76
C SER A 281 37.11 -12.28 11.19
N LEU A 282 37.58 -11.41 10.30
CA LEU A 282 38.92 -11.49 9.73
C LEU A 282 40.01 -11.24 10.78
N GLU A 283 39.80 -10.32 11.71
CA GLU A 283 40.71 -10.06 12.83
C GLU A 283 40.80 -11.28 13.75
N GLN A 284 39.66 -11.91 14.06
CA GLN A 284 39.65 -13.17 14.80
C GLN A 284 40.43 -14.27 14.08
N ILE A 285 40.23 -14.45 12.77
CA ILE A 285 40.97 -15.46 11.98
C ILE A 285 42.47 -15.15 11.98
N LYS A 286 42.88 -13.89 11.76
CA LYS A 286 44.30 -13.48 11.78
C LYS A 286 44.96 -13.73 13.13
N SER A 287 44.20 -13.62 14.23
CA SER A 287 44.71 -13.88 15.58
C SER A 287 45.00 -15.36 15.86
N VAL A 288 44.28 -16.27 15.18
CA VAL A 288 44.41 -17.73 15.36
C VAL A 288 45.32 -18.36 14.31
N ASP A 289 45.20 -17.94 13.04
CA ASP A 289 46.00 -18.41 11.92
C ASP A 289 46.33 -17.23 10.97
N PRO A 290 47.52 -16.62 11.14
CA PRO A 290 47.95 -15.48 10.34
C PRO A 290 48.04 -15.77 8.84
N GLU A 291 48.35 -17.01 8.45
CA GLU A 291 48.54 -17.38 7.04
C GLU A 291 47.19 -17.51 6.33
N THR A 292 46.21 -18.13 7.00
CA THR A 292 44.82 -18.17 6.52
C THR A 292 44.16 -16.79 6.56
N GLY A 293 44.44 -15.99 7.59
CA GLY A 293 43.99 -14.59 7.67
C GLY A 293 44.50 -13.73 6.52
N ALA A 294 45.75 -13.91 6.08
CA ALA A 294 46.30 -13.20 4.91
C ALA A 294 45.65 -13.63 3.57
N LYS A 295 45.22 -14.89 3.45
CA LYS A 295 44.46 -15.39 2.30
C LYS A 295 43.05 -14.79 2.27
N MET A 296 42.38 -14.73 3.42
CA MET A 296 41.04 -14.12 3.55
C MET A 296 41.06 -12.60 3.33
N ASP A 297 42.13 -11.92 3.73
CA ASP A 297 42.34 -10.48 3.45
C ASP A 297 42.39 -10.19 1.93
N LYS A 298 43.10 -11.03 1.16
CA LYS A 298 43.15 -10.94 -0.30
C LYS A 298 41.79 -11.23 -0.94
N PHE A 299 41.04 -12.18 -0.38
CA PHE A 299 39.72 -12.55 -0.86
C PHE A 299 38.70 -11.41 -0.70
N ILE A 300 38.63 -10.80 0.51
CA ILE A 300 37.74 -9.67 0.78
C ILE A 300 38.10 -8.47 -0.11
N LYS A 301 39.40 -8.17 -0.29
CA LYS A 301 39.86 -7.12 -1.22
C LYS A 301 39.42 -7.39 -2.66
N ALA A 302 39.51 -8.63 -3.14
CA ALA A 302 39.06 -8.98 -4.49
C ALA A 302 37.55 -8.78 -4.69
N ILE A 303 36.74 -9.07 -3.66
CA ILE A 303 35.29 -8.82 -3.68
C ILE A 303 35.02 -7.32 -3.76
N LEU A 304 35.67 -6.50 -2.92
CA LEU A 304 35.49 -5.05 -2.92
C LEU A 304 35.90 -4.40 -4.25
N ASP A 305 36.99 -4.87 -4.86
CA ASP A 305 37.42 -4.41 -6.19
C ASP A 305 36.41 -4.78 -7.29
N SER A 306 35.81 -5.96 -7.20
CA SER A 306 34.75 -6.39 -8.13
C SER A 306 33.50 -5.52 -7.98
N MET A 307 33.06 -5.26 -6.74
CA MET A 307 31.91 -4.39 -6.45
C MET A 307 32.18 -2.94 -6.90
N SER A 308 33.39 -2.43 -6.66
CA SER A 308 33.79 -1.08 -7.10
C SER A 308 33.79 -0.94 -8.62
N LYS A 309 34.19 -1.98 -9.36
CA LYS A 309 34.14 -2.00 -10.83
C LYS A 309 32.72 -2.07 -11.37
N ALA A 310 31.80 -2.76 -10.67
CA ALA A 310 30.39 -2.83 -11.07
C ALA A 310 29.70 -1.46 -10.99
N ILE A 311 30.14 -0.59 -10.08
CA ILE A 311 29.61 0.77 -9.91
C ILE A 311 30.17 1.75 -10.97
N ARG A 312 31.36 1.50 -11.51
CA ARG A 312 32.03 2.38 -12.51
C ARG A 312 31.69 2.09 -13.97
N LYS A 313 30.78 1.15 -14.27
CA LYS A 313 30.55 0.67 -15.64
C LYS A 313 29.78 1.65 -16.56
N ASP A 314 29.37 2.80 -16.03
CA ASP A 314 28.63 3.85 -16.72
C ASP A 314 29.38 5.21 -16.82
N GLU A 315 30.72 5.20 -16.66
CA GLU A 315 31.62 6.29 -17.12
C GLU A 315 32.37 5.88 -18.39
#